data_AF-A0A251UKV1-F1
#
_entry.id   AF-A0A251UKV1-F1
#
_cell.length_a   1.000
_cell.length_b   1.000
_cell.length_c   1.000
_cell.angle_alpha   90.00
_cell.angle_beta   90.00
_cell.angle_gamma   90.00
#
_symmetry.space_group_name_H-M   'P 1'
#
loop_
_entity.id
_entity.type
_entity.pdbx_description
1 polymer ?
#
loop_
_entity_poly.entity_id
_entity_poly.type
_entity_poly.pdbx_seq_one_letter_code
_entity_poly.pdbx_strand_id
1 'polypeptide(L)'
;MVFMDYRDYTKHKSQSLEAQYPTFLYVMPMSPTKVSFEETCLASKEAMPFELLKTKLMSRLKTMGIRITKTYEEEWSYIPVGGSLPNTEQKNLAFGAAASMVHPATGYSVVRSLSEAPNYAAVIAKILGQRNSKQMVDLGRYTTNISKQAWETLWPLERKRQRAFFLFGLALIVQMDIEGTRTFFRLPTWMWWGFLGSSLSSTDLIVFEFYMFIIAPHSLRMGLVRHLRSDPTGATMVKAYLTI
;
A
#
# COMPACT_ATOMS: atom_id res chain seq x y z
N MET A 1 1.23 -0.47 22.39
CA MET A 1 1.26 -0.77 20.94
C MET A 1 1.49 0.51 20.13
N VAL A 2 2.71 0.97 19.82
CA VAL A 2 2.88 2.05 18.83
C VAL A 2 3.14 1.39 17.48
N PHE A 3 2.24 1.58 16.53
CA PHE A 3 2.37 1.09 15.16
C PHE A 3 2.98 2.19 14.29
N MET A 4 4.01 1.87 13.50
CA MET A 4 4.85 2.82 12.76
C MET A 4 5.37 3.96 13.67
N ASP A 5 6.45 3.73 14.42
CA ASP A 5 6.92 4.71 15.40
C ASP A 5 7.66 5.90 14.76
N TYR A 6 6.91 6.98 14.50
CA TYR A 6 7.42 8.25 13.99
C TYR A 6 8.02 9.18 15.05
N ARG A 7 8.10 8.78 16.33
CA ARG A 7 8.69 9.65 17.36
C ARG A 7 10.13 9.98 16.98
N ASP A 8 10.50 11.25 16.99
CA ASP A 8 11.87 11.64 16.69
C ASP A 8 12.73 11.52 17.95
N TYR A 9 13.71 10.62 17.91
CA TYR A 9 14.69 10.41 18.98
C TYR A 9 16.03 11.07 18.66
N THR A 10 16.13 11.71 17.49
CA THR A 10 17.33 12.41 17.06
C THR A 10 17.22 13.87 17.50
N LYS A 11 18.09 14.30 18.42
CA LYS A 11 18.20 15.73 18.79
C LYS A 11 18.93 16.57 17.72
N HIS A 12 19.17 16.00 16.53
CA HIS A 12 20.00 16.60 15.50
C HIS A 12 19.15 17.34 14.47
N LYS A 13 19.38 18.66 14.37
CA LYS A 13 19.13 19.43 13.14
C LYS A 13 20.05 18.88 12.04
N SER A 14 19.66 17.79 11.39
CA SER A 14 20.37 17.35 10.19
C SER A 14 20.25 18.42 9.10
N GLN A 15 21.37 18.74 8.45
CA GLN A 15 21.44 19.78 7.42
C GLN A 15 21.06 19.28 6.01
N SER A 16 20.96 17.96 5.79
CA SER A 16 20.60 17.41 4.48
C SER A 16 19.08 17.34 4.29
N LEU A 17 18.61 17.57 3.06
CA LEU A 17 17.19 17.49 2.69
C LEU A 17 16.65 16.07 2.89
N GLU A 18 17.45 15.04 2.61
CA GLU A 18 17.06 13.64 2.73
C GLU A 18 16.81 13.23 4.19
N ALA A 19 17.52 13.84 5.13
CA ALA A 19 17.29 13.57 6.55
C ALA A 19 15.97 14.14 7.07
N GLN A 20 15.35 15.08 6.32
CA GLN A 20 14.03 15.62 6.62
C GLN A 20 12.90 14.69 6.20
N TYR A 21 13.16 13.64 5.39
CA TYR A 21 12.11 12.68 5.03
C TYR A 21 11.58 11.97 6.30
N PRO A 22 10.25 11.83 6.41
CA PRO A 22 9.63 11.15 7.54
C PRO A 22 9.94 9.65 7.47
N THR A 23 10.78 9.19 8.40
CA THR A 23 11.06 7.76 8.62
C THR A 23 10.50 7.32 9.97
N PHE A 24 10.23 6.04 10.10
CA PHE A 24 9.70 5.44 11.31
C PHE A 24 10.34 4.08 11.58
N LEU A 25 10.24 3.65 12.82
CA LEU A 25 10.79 2.39 13.30
C LEU A 25 9.70 1.32 13.43
N TYR A 26 9.95 0.15 12.86
CA TYR A 26 9.29 -1.10 13.23
C TYR A 26 10.14 -1.89 14.21
N VAL A 27 9.48 -2.48 15.20
CA VAL A 27 10.09 -3.34 16.22
C VAL A 27 9.26 -4.62 16.32
N MET A 28 9.88 -5.75 15.97
CA MET A 28 9.24 -7.07 16.03
C MET A 28 10.01 -7.97 16.99
N PRO A 29 9.54 -8.15 18.23
CA PRO A 29 10.18 -9.06 19.17
C PRO A 29 9.95 -10.52 18.75
N MET A 30 11.04 -11.27 18.58
CA MET A 30 11.00 -12.72 18.33
C MET A 30 11.15 -13.52 19.63
N SER A 31 11.87 -12.96 20.60
CA SER A 31 12.01 -13.45 21.97
C SER A 31 12.33 -12.28 22.91
N PRO A 32 12.45 -12.48 24.24
CA PRO A 32 12.85 -11.41 25.15
C PRO A 32 14.20 -10.74 24.84
N THR A 33 15.08 -11.42 24.08
CA THR A 33 16.43 -10.94 23.76
C THR A 33 16.74 -10.89 22.26
N LYS A 34 15.85 -11.43 21.40
CA LYS A 34 15.97 -11.37 19.94
C LYS A 34 14.86 -10.50 19.38
N VAL A 35 15.22 -9.39 18.77
CA VAL A 35 14.29 -8.38 18.26
C VAL A 35 14.75 -7.97 16.86
N SER A 36 13.80 -7.92 15.91
CA SER A 36 14.03 -7.31 14.61
C SER A 36 13.69 -5.82 14.68
N PHE A 37 14.59 -4.99 14.15
CA PHE A 37 14.43 -3.54 14.07
C PHE A 37 14.58 -3.12 12.61
N GLU A 38 13.64 -2.31 12.14
CA GLU A 38 13.64 -1.83 10.76
C GLU A 38 13.31 -0.33 10.76
N GLU A 39 14.23 0.49 10.27
CA GLU A 39 13.96 1.90 9.97
C GLU A 39 13.57 2.00 8.50
N THR A 40 12.42 2.60 8.23
CA THR A 40 11.89 2.71 6.87
C THR A 40 11.14 4.02 6.67
N CYS A 41 10.80 4.34 5.42
CA CYS A 41 9.91 5.44 5.06
C CYS A 41 8.59 4.89 4.54
N LEU A 42 7.50 5.64 4.65
CA LEU A 42 6.19 5.17 4.18
C LEU A 42 6.14 5.07 2.65
N ALA A 43 6.55 6.13 1.97
CA ALA A 43 6.73 6.17 0.53
C ALA A 43 7.65 7.35 0.17
N SER A 44 8.40 7.22 -0.92
CA SER A 44 9.20 8.29 -1.50
C SER A 44 9.20 8.15 -3.02
N LYS A 45 9.37 9.27 -3.75
CA LYS A 45 9.57 9.25 -5.21
C LYS A 45 10.90 8.62 -5.58
N GLU A 46 11.91 8.90 -4.77
CA GLU A 46 13.27 8.41 -4.94
C GLU A 46 13.58 7.36 -3.88
N ALA A 47 14.40 6.37 -4.24
CA ALA A 47 14.82 5.35 -3.30
C ALA A 47 15.57 6.00 -2.13
N MET A 48 15.12 5.72 -0.90
CA MET A 48 15.81 6.20 0.30
C MET A 48 17.20 5.57 0.40
N PRO A 49 18.27 6.35 0.60
CA PRO A 49 19.59 5.79 0.80
C PRO A 49 19.60 4.91 2.06
N PHE A 50 19.96 3.64 1.91
CA PHE A 50 19.97 2.71 3.04
C PHE A 50 20.97 3.11 4.13
N GLU A 51 22.10 3.73 3.79
CA GLU A 51 23.05 4.27 4.79
C GLU A 51 22.41 5.35 5.69
N LEU A 52 21.49 6.16 5.13
CA LEU A 52 20.73 7.13 5.90
C LEU A 52 19.76 6.41 6.86
N LEU A 53 19.03 5.40 6.39
CA LEU A 53 18.13 4.60 7.22
C LEU A 53 18.89 3.89 8.36
N LYS A 54 20.04 3.28 8.04
CA LYS A 54 20.93 2.62 9.00
C LYS A 54 21.46 3.60 10.04
N THR A 55 21.89 4.79 9.63
CA THR A 55 22.35 5.84 10.55
C THR A 55 21.23 6.28 11.50
N LYS A 56 20.01 6.51 10.98
CA LYS A 56 18.84 6.88 11.79
C LYS A 56 18.47 5.75 12.76
N LEU A 57 18.45 4.50 12.29
CA LEU A 57 18.19 3.32 13.12
C LEU A 57 19.15 3.25 14.31
N MET A 58 20.46 3.27 14.03
CA MET A 58 21.49 3.17 15.08
C MET A 58 21.43 4.34 16.06
N SER A 59 21.12 5.54 15.58
CA SER A 59 20.90 6.72 16.44
C SER A 59 19.71 6.52 17.38
N ARG A 60 18.57 6.05 16.86
CA ARG A 60 17.36 5.74 17.65
C ARG A 60 17.64 4.69 18.71
N LEU A 61 18.26 3.57 18.34
CA LEU A 61 18.58 2.47 19.26
C LEU A 61 19.51 2.96 20.39
N LYS A 62 20.51 3.78 20.06
CA LYS A 62 21.40 4.40 21.06
C LYS A 62 20.62 5.29 22.02
N THR A 63 19.74 6.16 21.52
CA THR A 63 18.92 7.04 22.37
C THR A 63 17.96 6.24 23.27
N MET A 64 17.46 5.10 22.80
CA MET A 64 16.63 4.19 23.59
C MET A 64 17.43 3.37 24.63
N GLY A 65 18.77 3.49 24.66
CA GLY A 65 19.62 2.70 25.54
C GLY A 65 19.73 1.22 25.14
N ILE A 66 19.36 0.88 23.89
CA ILE A 66 19.42 -0.48 23.38
C ILE A 66 20.86 -0.80 22.98
N ARG A 67 21.45 -1.80 23.64
CA ARG A 67 22.78 -2.32 23.31
C ARG A 67 22.66 -3.59 22.46
N ILE A 68 23.04 -3.51 21.19
CA ILE A 68 23.15 -4.67 20.31
C ILE A 68 24.38 -5.48 20.71
N THR A 69 24.18 -6.73 21.11
CA THR A 69 25.28 -7.67 21.45
C THR A 69 25.69 -8.54 20.27
N LYS A 70 24.75 -8.82 19.36
CA LYS A 70 24.96 -9.62 18.16
C LYS A 70 23.92 -9.26 17.09
N THR A 71 24.37 -9.08 15.86
CA THR A 71 23.51 -9.02 14.66
C THR A 71 23.50 -10.40 14.02
N TYR A 72 22.31 -10.95 13.79
CA TYR A 72 22.15 -12.26 13.13
C TYR A 72 22.03 -12.12 11.62
N GLU A 73 21.20 -11.16 11.19
CA GLU A 73 20.83 -10.92 9.79
C GLU A 73 20.68 -9.41 9.58
N GLU A 74 20.98 -8.96 8.37
CA GLU A 74 20.74 -7.59 7.90
C GLU A 74 20.11 -7.68 6.51
N GLU A 75 18.94 -7.06 6.33
CA GLU A 75 18.17 -7.10 5.08
C GLU A 75 17.97 -5.69 4.54
N TRP A 76 18.00 -5.58 3.20
CA TRP A 76 17.88 -4.35 2.45
C TRP A 76 16.72 -4.55 1.49
N SER A 77 15.64 -3.77 1.66
CA SER A 77 14.39 -4.01 0.95
C SER A 77 13.86 -2.76 0.26
N TYR A 78 13.39 -2.95 -0.97
CA TYR A 78 12.62 -1.97 -1.72
C TYR A 78 11.28 -2.57 -2.09
N ILE A 79 10.19 -1.88 -1.75
CA ILE A 79 8.84 -2.30 -2.10
C ILE A 79 8.30 -1.34 -3.15
N PRO A 80 8.24 -1.74 -4.44
CA PRO A 80 7.65 -0.91 -5.47
C PRO A 80 6.15 -0.77 -5.20
N VAL A 81 5.72 0.47 -4.98
CA VAL A 81 4.32 0.84 -4.82
C VAL A 81 3.83 1.69 -5.99
N GLY A 82 2.52 1.72 -6.21
CA GLY A 82 1.94 2.61 -7.20
C GLY A 82 2.06 2.20 -8.67
N GLY A 83 2.54 0.99 -8.98
CA GLY A 83 2.65 0.48 -10.36
C GLY A 83 1.31 0.42 -11.13
N SER A 84 1.36 0.30 -12.46
CA SER A 84 0.15 0.19 -13.28
C SER A 84 -0.66 -1.08 -12.96
N LEU A 85 -1.97 -1.04 -13.22
CA LEU A 85 -2.77 -2.26 -13.23
C LEU A 85 -2.30 -3.20 -14.35
N PRO A 86 -2.38 -4.53 -14.16
CA PRO A 86 -2.19 -5.46 -15.26
C PRO A 86 -3.26 -5.24 -16.33
N ASN A 87 -2.90 -5.49 -17.60
CA ASN A 87 -3.89 -5.53 -18.67
C ASN A 87 -4.81 -6.74 -18.45
N THR A 88 -6.08 -6.51 -18.10
CA THR A 88 -7.03 -7.59 -17.83
C THR A 88 -7.47 -8.36 -19.08
N GLU A 89 -7.10 -7.88 -20.27
CA GLU A 89 -7.32 -8.58 -21.55
C GLU A 89 -6.15 -9.51 -21.94
N GLN A 90 -5.05 -9.52 -21.18
CA GLN A 90 -3.90 -10.36 -21.51
C GLN A 90 -4.13 -11.83 -21.13
N LYS A 91 -3.58 -12.74 -21.94
CA LYS A 91 -3.74 -14.20 -21.76
C LYS A 91 -3.00 -14.75 -20.54
N ASN A 92 -1.87 -14.13 -20.17
CA ASN A 92 -1.04 -14.59 -19.06
C ASN A 92 -1.63 -14.10 -17.75
N LEU A 93 -1.87 -15.02 -16.82
CA LEU A 93 -2.31 -14.68 -15.47
C LEU A 93 -1.11 -14.40 -14.58
N ALA A 94 -1.30 -13.53 -13.58
CA ALA A 94 -0.35 -13.33 -12.49
C ALA A 94 -1.10 -13.35 -11.15
N PHE A 95 -0.35 -13.32 -10.05
CA PHE A 95 -0.90 -13.28 -8.70
C PHE A 95 0.02 -12.48 -7.76
N GLY A 96 -0.54 -11.97 -6.65
CA GLY A 96 0.20 -11.23 -5.64
C GLY A 96 0.82 -9.94 -6.18
N ALA A 97 2.07 -9.67 -5.83
CA ALA A 97 2.79 -8.47 -6.28
C ALA A 97 2.88 -8.39 -7.82
N ALA A 98 3.06 -9.52 -8.50
CA ALA A 98 3.10 -9.59 -9.97
C ALA A 98 1.75 -9.23 -10.63
N ALA A 99 0.65 -9.30 -9.88
CA ALA A 99 -0.67 -8.85 -10.30
C ALA A 99 -1.01 -7.43 -9.81
N SER A 100 -0.02 -6.64 -9.36
CA SER A 100 -0.18 -5.29 -8.78
C SER A 100 -1.01 -5.24 -7.50
N MET A 101 -1.05 -6.33 -6.72
CA MET A 101 -1.86 -6.43 -5.50
C MET A 101 -1.22 -5.72 -4.29
N VAL A 102 0.00 -5.18 -4.43
CA VAL A 102 0.66 -4.35 -3.42
C VAL A 102 -0.18 -3.10 -3.14
N HIS A 103 -0.45 -2.86 -1.85
CA HIS A 103 -1.18 -1.68 -1.39
C HIS A 103 -0.36 -0.40 -1.66
N PRO A 104 -0.87 0.54 -2.49
CA PRO A 104 -0.07 1.68 -2.91
C PRO A 104 0.46 2.56 -1.77
N ALA A 105 -0.29 2.73 -0.69
CA ALA A 105 0.11 3.65 0.38
C ALA A 105 1.02 3.01 1.45
N THR A 106 1.18 1.69 1.48
CA THR A 106 1.84 0.99 2.61
C THR A 106 2.82 -0.10 2.20
N GLY A 107 2.78 -0.57 0.94
CA GLY A 107 3.56 -1.73 0.51
C GLY A 107 2.99 -3.08 0.96
N TYR A 108 1.87 -3.12 1.70
CA TYR A 108 1.31 -4.38 2.18
C TYR A 108 0.72 -5.23 1.05
N SER A 109 1.05 -6.52 1.04
CA SER A 109 0.63 -7.45 -0.03
C SER A 109 0.31 -8.85 0.47
N VAL A 110 0.99 -9.33 1.51
CA VAL A 110 0.90 -10.73 1.96
C VAL A 110 -0.50 -11.10 2.43
N VAL A 111 -1.09 -10.34 3.36
CA VAL A 111 -2.43 -10.65 3.90
C VAL A 111 -3.48 -10.65 2.79
N ARG A 112 -3.47 -9.63 1.91
CA ARG A 112 -4.37 -9.57 0.76
C ARG A 112 -4.16 -10.74 -0.19
N SER A 113 -2.91 -11.13 -0.44
CA SER A 113 -2.61 -12.28 -1.31
C SER A 113 -3.15 -13.57 -0.70
N LEU A 114 -2.96 -13.79 0.61
CA LEU A 114 -3.50 -14.96 1.29
C LEU A 114 -5.03 -14.98 1.28
N SER A 115 -5.69 -13.83 1.45
CA SER A 115 -7.16 -13.76 1.43
C SER A 115 -7.77 -13.98 0.04
N GLU A 116 -7.12 -13.50 -1.02
CA GLU A 116 -7.65 -13.56 -2.40
C GLU A 116 -7.31 -14.90 -3.09
N ALA A 117 -6.27 -15.61 -2.63
CA ALA A 117 -5.79 -16.84 -3.26
C ALA A 117 -6.87 -17.93 -3.40
N PRO A 118 -7.69 -18.26 -2.38
CA PRO A 118 -8.70 -19.31 -2.50
C PRO A 118 -9.74 -19.01 -3.58
N ASN A 119 -10.24 -17.78 -3.62
CA ASN A 119 -11.24 -17.37 -4.60
C ASN A 119 -10.66 -17.39 -6.03
N TYR A 120 -9.46 -16.86 -6.19
CA TYR A 120 -8.78 -16.84 -7.50
C TYR A 120 -8.52 -18.26 -8.02
N ALA A 121 -8.03 -19.16 -7.16
CA ALA A 121 -7.81 -20.56 -7.50
C ALA A 121 -9.12 -21.28 -7.86
N ALA A 122 -10.21 -21.03 -7.12
CA ALA A 122 -11.52 -21.62 -7.39
C ALA A 122 -12.08 -21.18 -8.75
N VAL A 123 -11.95 -19.90 -9.11
CA VAL A 123 -12.37 -19.39 -10.42
C VAL A 123 -11.55 -20.04 -11.54
N ILE A 124 -10.23 -20.13 -11.39
CA ILE A 124 -9.37 -20.81 -12.37
C ILE A 124 -9.76 -22.29 -12.52
N ALA A 125 -10.00 -23.00 -11.42
CA ALA A 125 -10.44 -24.40 -11.46
C ALA A 125 -11.78 -24.57 -12.19
N LYS A 126 -12.75 -23.68 -11.93
CA LYS A 126 -14.05 -23.67 -12.62
C LYS A 126 -13.90 -23.45 -14.13
N ILE A 127 -13.09 -22.48 -14.52
CA ILE A 127 -12.77 -22.17 -15.92
C ILE A 127 -12.19 -23.40 -16.64
N LEU A 128 -11.22 -24.08 -16.00
CA LEU A 128 -10.59 -25.27 -16.55
C LEU A 128 -11.56 -26.46 -16.64
N GLY A 129 -12.44 -26.62 -15.64
CA GLY A 129 -13.49 -27.65 -15.64
C GLY A 129 -14.51 -27.49 -16.77
N GLN A 130 -14.92 -26.24 -17.07
CA GLN A 130 -15.84 -25.95 -18.17
C GLN A 130 -15.22 -26.28 -19.54
N ARG A 131 -13.92 -26.04 -19.72
CA ARG A 131 -13.19 -26.37 -20.96
C ARG A 131 -13.21 -27.87 -21.30
N ASN A 132 -13.28 -28.74 -20.29
CA ASN A 132 -13.33 -30.19 -20.48
C ASN A 132 -14.71 -30.71 -20.94
N SER A 133 -15.70 -29.82 -21.04
CA SER A 133 -17.00 -30.12 -21.66
C SER A 133 -16.83 -30.14 -23.18
N LYS A 134 -16.63 -31.34 -23.77
CA LYS A 134 -16.37 -31.59 -25.20
C LYS A 134 -17.31 -30.91 -26.22
N GLN A 135 -18.41 -30.26 -25.80
CA GLN A 135 -19.42 -29.66 -26.67
C GLN A 135 -19.13 -28.24 -27.17
N MET A 136 -18.14 -27.51 -26.63
CA MET A 136 -17.93 -26.09 -27.00
C MET A 136 -16.78 -25.81 -27.98
N VAL A 137 -15.94 -26.80 -28.28
CA VAL A 137 -14.81 -26.63 -29.22
C VAL A 137 -15.28 -26.63 -30.69
N ASP A 138 -16.35 -27.35 -31.01
CA ASP A 138 -16.87 -27.51 -32.38
C ASP A 138 -17.67 -26.31 -32.92
N LEU A 139 -18.04 -25.34 -32.08
CA LEU A 139 -18.91 -24.23 -32.47
C LEU A 139 -18.18 -22.92 -32.81
N GLY A 140 -16.84 -22.89 -32.82
CA GLY A 140 -16.08 -21.66 -33.10
C GLY A 140 -16.37 -20.49 -32.12
N ARG A 141 -17.04 -20.76 -31.00
CA ARG A 141 -17.58 -19.78 -30.04
C ARG A 141 -16.61 -19.38 -28.91
N TYR A 142 -15.30 -19.43 -29.15
CA TYR A 142 -14.33 -18.82 -28.24
C TYR A 142 -14.16 -17.34 -28.55
N THR A 143 -15.19 -16.53 -28.32
CA THR A 143 -15.13 -15.06 -28.36
C THR A 143 -14.94 -14.42 -26.98
N THR A 144 -15.11 -15.18 -25.89
CA THR A 144 -14.89 -14.68 -24.53
C THR A 144 -13.45 -14.91 -24.11
N ASN A 145 -12.73 -13.83 -23.78
CA ASN A 145 -11.39 -13.91 -23.23
C ASN A 145 -11.41 -14.66 -21.89
N ILE A 146 -11.07 -15.95 -21.89
CA ILE A 146 -11.14 -16.81 -20.70
C ILE A 146 -10.27 -16.25 -19.56
N SER A 147 -9.09 -15.71 -19.90
CA SER A 147 -8.19 -15.10 -18.92
C SER A 147 -8.78 -13.85 -18.27
N LYS A 148 -9.65 -13.13 -18.97
CA LYS A 148 -10.37 -11.98 -18.43
C LYS A 148 -11.24 -12.36 -17.24
N GLN A 149 -11.90 -13.52 -17.27
CA GLN A 149 -12.73 -13.99 -16.14
C GLN A 149 -11.91 -14.17 -14.86
N ALA A 150 -10.69 -14.72 -14.99
CA ALA A 150 -9.76 -14.80 -13.87
C ALA A 150 -9.30 -13.40 -13.44
N TRP A 151 -8.87 -12.55 -14.38
CA TRP A 151 -8.44 -11.17 -14.06
C TRP A 151 -9.51 -10.33 -13.37
N GLU A 152 -10.77 -10.46 -13.76
CA GLU A 152 -11.92 -9.78 -13.16
C GLU A 152 -12.18 -10.23 -11.72
N THR A 153 -11.66 -11.38 -11.30
CA THR A 153 -11.71 -11.84 -9.91
C THR A 153 -10.76 -11.03 -9.03
N LEU A 154 -9.54 -10.71 -9.52
CA LEU A 154 -8.56 -9.91 -8.77
C LEU A 154 -8.79 -8.40 -8.90
N TRP A 155 -9.25 -7.97 -10.07
CA TRP A 155 -9.46 -6.57 -10.43
C TRP A 155 -10.88 -6.29 -10.94
N PRO A 156 -11.92 -6.61 -10.14
CA PRO A 156 -13.26 -6.12 -10.42
C PRO A 156 -13.30 -4.60 -10.32
N LEU A 157 -14.39 -3.99 -10.82
CA LEU A 157 -14.56 -2.53 -10.81
C LEU A 157 -14.35 -1.92 -9.43
N GLU A 158 -14.86 -2.58 -8.38
CA GLU A 158 -14.69 -2.15 -7.00
C GLU A 158 -13.21 -2.07 -6.58
N ARG A 159 -12.40 -3.09 -6.89
CA ARG A 159 -10.96 -3.06 -6.60
C ARG A 159 -10.21 -2.01 -7.42
N LYS A 160 -10.68 -1.72 -8.64
CA LYS A 160 -10.13 -0.65 -9.47
C LYS A 160 -10.42 0.74 -8.86
N ARG A 161 -11.61 0.96 -8.31
CA ARG A 161 -11.97 2.19 -7.57
C ARG A 161 -11.12 2.38 -6.31
N GLN A 162 -11.04 1.34 -5.47
CA GLN A 162 -10.21 1.35 -4.27
C GLN A 162 -8.75 1.64 -4.62
N ARG A 163 -8.20 0.98 -5.65
CA ARG A 163 -6.84 1.25 -6.11
C ARG A 163 -6.65 2.70 -6.55
N ALA A 164 -7.58 3.26 -7.33
CA ALA A 164 -7.47 4.64 -7.78
C ALA A 164 -7.44 5.62 -6.59
N PHE A 165 -8.24 5.35 -5.55
CA PHE A 165 -8.18 6.08 -4.28
C PHE A 165 -6.81 5.95 -3.60
N PHE A 166 -6.27 4.74 -3.49
CA PHE A 166 -4.95 4.54 -2.86
C PHE A 166 -3.80 5.19 -3.65
N LEU A 167 -3.90 5.27 -4.98
CA LEU A 167 -2.92 5.98 -5.81
C LEU A 167 -2.95 7.49 -5.57
N PHE A 168 -4.15 8.06 -5.44
CA PHE A 168 -4.34 9.45 -5.01
C PHE A 168 -3.73 9.68 -3.61
N GLY A 169 -4.04 8.81 -2.65
CA GLY A 169 -3.46 8.86 -1.31
C GLY A 169 -1.93 8.73 -1.28
N LEU A 170 -1.36 7.84 -2.09
CA LEU A 170 0.10 7.68 -2.23
C LEU A 170 0.77 8.98 -2.72
N ALA A 171 0.20 9.60 -3.75
CA ALA A 171 0.73 10.84 -4.31
C ALA A 171 0.69 12.01 -3.32
N LEU A 172 -0.25 11.99 -2.37
CA LEU A 172 -0.30 12.89 -1.21
C LEU A 172 0.73 12.54 -0.14
N ILE A 173 0.80 11.27 0.28
CA ILE A 173 1.70 10.81 1.35
C ILE A 173 3.16 11.18 1.09
N VAL A 174 3.58 11.07 -0.17
CA VAL A 174 4.92 11.44 -0.63
C VAL A 174 5.26 12.93 -0.38
N GLN A 175 4.26 13.78 -0.21
CA GLN A 175 4.40 15.21 0.05
C GLN A 175 4.21 15.59 1.53
N MET A 176 3.86 14.62 2.38
CA MET A 176 3.49 14.87 3.77
C MET A 176 4.69 14.80 4.70
N ASP A 177 4.65 15.60 5.76
CA ASP A 177 5.58 15.54 6.87
C ASP A 177 5.10 14.52 7.95
N ILE A 178 5.83 14.47 9.06
CA ILE A 178 5.51 13.58 10.19
C ILE A 178 4.12 13.89 10.77
N GLU A 179 3.75 15.17 10.94
CA GLU A 179 2.48 15.54 11.58
C GLU A 179 1.27 15.22 10.69
N GLY A 180 1.40 15.45 9.38
CA GLY A 180 0.44 14.99 8.40
C GLY A 180 0.23 13.48 8.50
N THR A 181 1.32 12.71 8.54
CA THR A 181 1.24 11.24 8.61
C THR A 181 0.60 10.77 9.93
N ARG A 182 0.86 11.44 11.05
CA ARG A 182 0.25 11.12 12.35
C ARG A 182 -1.25 11.40 12.40
N THR A 183 -1.74 12.33 11.59
CA THR A 183 -3.18 12.66 11.51
C THR A 183 -3.99 11.44 11.05
N PHE A 184 -3.46 10.62 10.14
CA PHE A 184 -4.09 9.37 9.69
C PHE A 184 -4.42 8.43 10.85
N PHE A 185 -3.49 8.30 11.82
CA PHE A 185 -3.65 7.43 12.98
C PHE A 185 -4.57 8.02 14.07
N ARG A 186 -5.09 9.23 13.90
CA ARG A 186 -6.12 9.82 14.78
C ARG A 186 -7.55 9.41 14.39
N LEU A 187 -7.72 8.78 13.22
CA LEU A 187 -9.02 8.24 12.80
C LEU A 187 -9.48 7.11 13.73
N PRO A 188 -10.81 6.80 13.74
CA PRO A 188 -11.32 5.59 14.37
C PRO A 188 -10.57 4.35 13.92
N THR A 189 -10.29 3.43 14.85
CA THR A 189 -9.47 2.23 14.62
C THR A 189 -9.89 1.41 13.41
N TRP A 190 -11.20 1.22 13.22
CA TRP A 190 -11.74 0.45 12.11
C TRP A 190 -11.46 1.07 10.74
N MET A 191 -11.37 2.41 10.65
CA MET A 191 -11.11 3.12 9.39
C MET A 191 -9.68 2.92 8.94
N TRP A 192 -8.71 3.26 9.80
CA TRP A 192 -7.32 3.13 9.42
C TRP A 192 -6.87 1.66 9.35
N TRP A 193 -7.41 0.76 10.18
CA TRP A 193 -7.20 -0.70 10.00
C TRP A 193 -7.75 -1.18 8.67
N GLY A 194 -8.97 -0.77 8.31
CA GLY A 194 -9.58 -1.18 7.06
C GLY A 194 -8.83 -0.63 5.84
N PHE A 195 -8.35 0.62 5.92
CA PHE A 195 -7.53 1.22 4.88
C PHE A 195 -6.24 0.42 4.68
N LEU A 196 -5.47 0.18 5.75
CA LEU A 196 -4.23 -0.60 5.68
C LEU A 196 -4.47 -2.04 5.21
N GLY A 197 -5.61 -2.62 5.58
CA GLY A 197 -6.02 -3.98 5.21
C GLY A 197 -6.65 -4.12 3.83
N SER A 198 -6.87 -3.02 3.08
CA SER A 198 -7.64 -3.02 1.83
C SER A 198 -9.05 -3.63 1.96
N SER A 199 -9.68 -3.50 3.14
CA SER A 199 -11.01 -4.06 3.43
C SER A 199 -12.13 -3.04 3.35
N LEU A 200 -11.83 -1.74 3.35
CA LEU A 200 -12.82 -0.68 3.11
C LEU A 200 -13.35 -0.74 1.68
N SER A 201 -14.66 -0.61 1.52
CA SER A 201 -15.27 -0.39 0.21
C SER A 201 -14.93 0.99 -0.35
N SER A 202 -15.17 1.21 -1.64
CA SER A 202 -15.03 2.52 -2.28
C SER A 202 -15.93 3.58 -1.61
N THR A 203 -17.13 3.19 -1.18
CA THR A 203 -18.00 4.07 -0.36
C THR A 203 -17.38 4.39 0.99
N ASP A 204 -16.83 3.39 1.68
CA ASP A 204 -16.16 3.61 2.98
C ASP A 204 -14.93 4.51 2.81
N LEU A 205 -14.22 4.43 1.68
CA LEU A 205 -13.08 5.30 1.37
C LEU A 205 -13.49 6.76 1.14
N ILE A 206 -14.68 7.02 0.59
CA ILE A 206 -15.24 8.38 0.52
C ILE A 206 -15.51 8.92 1.93
N VAL A 207 -16.12 8.10 2.79
CA VAL A 207 -16.38 8.46 4.19
C VAL A 207 -15.05 8.69 4.92
N PHE A 208 -14.08 7.80 4.74
CA PHE A 208 -12.73 7.93 5.25
C PHE A 208 -12.11 9.28 4.89
N GLU A 209 -12.17 9.67 3.61
CA GLU A 209 -11.60 10.93 3.15
C GLU A 209 -12.30 12.13 3.77
N PHE A 210 -13.63 12.08 3.91
CA PHE A 210 -14.40 13.13 4.56
C PHE A 210 -13.99 13.32 6.03
N TYR A 211 -13.83 12.22 6.78
CA TYR A 211 -13.34 12.27 8.15
C TYR A 211 -11.92 12.80 8.22
N MET A 212 -11.02 12.34 7.34
CA MET A 212 -9.66 12.86 7.23
C MET A 212 -9.67 14.36 7.01
N PHE A 213 -10.50 14.85 6.09
CA PHE A 213 -10.61 16.28 5.78
C PHE A 213 -11.06 17.09 7.00
N ILE A 214 -12.02 16.61 7.79
CA ILE A 214 -12.51 17.29 9.00
C ILE A 214 -11.41 17.44 10.06
N ILE A 215 -10.68 16.36 10.35
CA ILE A 215 -9.70 16.35 11.44
C ILE A 215 -8.33 16.91 11.01
N ALA A 216 -8.09 17.03 9.71
CA ALA A 216 -6.83 17.46 9.17
C ALA A 216 -6.51 18.93 9.51
N PRO A 217 -5.22 19.25 9.78
CA PRO A 217 -4.79 20.63 9.88
C PRO A 217 -5.07 21.38 8.57
N HIS A 218 -5.21 22.70 8.66
CA HIS A 218 -5.57 23.54 7.51
C HIS A 218 -4.61 23.37 6.32
N SER A 219 -3.30 23.23 6.59
CA SER A 219 -2.28 22.98 5.56
C SER A 219 -2.56 21.70 4.77
N LEU A 220 -2.90 20.61 5.46
CA LEU A 220 -3.21 19.32 4.83
C LEU A 220 -4.51 19.40 4.02
N ARG A 221 -5.56 20.04 4.55
CA ARG A 221 -6.81 20.27 3.79
C ARG A 221 -6.57 21.02 2.49
N MET A 222 -5.78 22.10 2.53
CA MET A 222 -5.42 22.86 1.33
C MET A 222 -4.58 22.02 0.35
N GLY A 223 -3.69 21.18 0.87
CA GLY A 223 -2.95 20.18 0.10
C GLY A 223 -3.87 19.21 -0.63
N LEU A 224 -4.84 18.62 0.07
CA LEU A 224 -5.84 17.70 -0.48
C LEU A 224 -6.64 18.35 -1.62
N VAL A 225 -7.19 19.55 -1.41
CA VAL A 225 -7.98 20.26 -2.43
C VAL A 225 -7.13 20.61 -3.64
N ARG A 226 -5.90 21.09 -3.44
CA ARG A 226 -4.98 21.39 -4.53
C ARG A 226 -4.67 20.12 -5.33
N HIS A 227 -4.32 19.04 -4.64
CA HIS A 227 -3.96 17.77 -5.26
C HIS A 227 -5.12 17.18 -6.07
N LEU A 228 -6.34 17.20 -5.54
CA LEU A 228 -7.54 16.77 -6.26
C LEU A 228 -7.76 17.53 -7.58
N ARG A 229 -7.38 18.82 -7.63
CA ARG A 229 -7.56 19.67 -8.81
C ARG A 229 -6.41 19.61 -9.82
N SER A 230 -5.16 19.49 -9.35
CA SER A 230 -3.97 19.65 -10.19
C SER A 230 -3.24 18.36 -10.50
N ASP A 231 -3.37 17.32 -9.66
CA ASP A 231 -2.66 16.06 -9.86
C ASP A 231 -3.46 15.11 -10.76
N PRO A 232 -2.82 14.45 -11.76
CA PRO A 232 -3.50 13.49 -12.63
C PRO A 232 -4.21 12.34 -11.88
N THR A 233 -3.73 11.97 -10.70
CA THR A 233 -4.36 10.94 -9.86
C THR A 233 -5.74 11.37 -9.37
N GLY A 234 -5.99 12.66 -9.16
CA GLY A 234 -7.31 13.19 -8.79
C GLY A 234 -8.35 12.94 -9.88
N ALA A 235 -8.04 13.30 -11.12
CA ALA A 235 -8.91 13.04 -12.27
C ALA A 235 -9.12 11.53 -12.50
N THR A 236 -8.06 10.74 -12.34
CA THR A 236 -8.11 9.27 -12.46
C THR A 236 -9.04 8.65 -11.41
N MET A 237 -8.94 9.09 -10.16
CA MET A 237 -9.79 8.65 -9.06
C MET A 237 -11.25 9.00 -9.36
N VAL A 238 -11.56 10.26 -9.68
CA VAL A 238 -12.94 10.69 -9.99
C VAL A 238 -13.52 9.87 -11.14
N LYS A 239 -12.78 9.66 -12.22
CA LYS A 239 -13.22 8.84 -13.35
C LYS A 239 -13.53 7.40 -12.93
N ALA A 240 -12.69 6.78 -12.09
CA ALA A 240 -12.90 5.41 -11.63
C ALA A 240 -14.19 5.28 -10.79
N TYR A 241 -14.47 6.28 -9.94
CA TYR A 241 -15.67 6.31 -9.11
C TYR A 241 -16.96 6.59 -9.90
N LEU A 242 -16.87 7.35 -11.00
CA LEU A 242 -18.00 7.63 -11.89
C LEU A 242 -18.27 6.54 -12.94
N THR A 243 -17.34 5.59 -13.11
CA THR A 243 -17.53 4.45 -14.03
C THR A 243 -18.61 3.53 -13.48
N ILE A 244 -19.68 3.29 -14.24
CA ILE A 244 -20.80 2.40 -13.89
C ILE A 244 -20.49 0.96 -14.29
#